data_AF-A0A537GJR4-F1
#
_entry.id   AF-A0A537GJR4-F1
#
_cell.length_a   1.000
_cell.length_b   1.000
_cell.length_c   1.000
_cell.angle_alpha   90.00
_cell.angle_beta   90.00
_cell.angle_gamma   90.00
#
_symmetry.space_group_name_H-M   'P 1'
#
loop_
_entity.id
_entity.type
_entity.pdbx_description
1 polymer ?
#
loop_
_entity_poly.entity_id
_entity_poly.type
_entity_poly.pdbx_seq_one_letter_code
_entity_poly.pdbx_strand_id
1 'polypeptide(L)' 'MKYFDPEKMGQIRDELEEEILQWPGVSTREMMGCLCYLHGKSMIAFLVTDGIVMSKLSEEEQKDLSKVS' A
#
# COMPACT_ATOMS: atom_id res chain seq x y z
N MET A 1 7.82 18.65 6.93
CA MET A 1 8.56 17.42 6.61
C MET A 1 7.73 16.64 5.62
N LYS A 2 8.27 16.35 4.43
CA LYS A 2 7.64 15.40 3.48
C LYS A 2 8.19 14.02 3.85
N TYR A 3 7.31 13.09 4.17
CA TYR A 3 7.69 11.72 4.56
C TYR A 3 7.75 10.78 3.36
N PHE A 4 7.44 11.28 2.16
CA PHE A 4 7.45 10.54 0.90
C PHE A 4 8.08 11.43 -0.17
N ASP A 5 9.06 10.88 -0.88
CA ASP A 5 9.72 11.50 -2.01
C ASP A 5 9.36 10.68 -3.26
N PRO A 6 8.47 11.21 -4.13
CA PRO A 6 7.99 10.47 -5.29
C PRO A 6 9.09 10.21 -6.33
N GLU A 7 10.15 11.05 -6.39
CA GLU A 7 11.24 10.86 -7.33
C GLU A 7 12.15 9.71 -6.89
N LYS A 8 12.41 9.60 -5.58
CA LYS A 8 13.19 8.48 -5.03
C LYS A 8 12.41 7.17 -4.97
N MET A 9 11.13 7.25 -4.63
CA MET A 9 10.29 6.07 -4.43
C MET A 9 9.57 5.63 -5.69
N GLY A 10 9.75 6.29 -6.83
CA GLY A 10 9.02 6.01 -8.08
C GLY A 10 9.10 4.54 -8.49
N GLN A 11 10.30 3.98 -8.56
CA GLN A 11 10.47 2.57 -8.93
C GLN A 11 9.81 1.61 -7.92
N ILE A 12 10.03 1.83 -6.62
CA ILE A 12 9.45 0.99 -5.56
C ILE A 12 7.92 1.09 -5.57
N ARG A 13 7.40 2.29 -5.82
CA ARG A 13 5.98 2.54 -5.96
C ARG A 13 5.42 1.75 -7.13
N ASP A 14 6.04 1.84 -8.31
CA ASP A 14 5.55 1.18 -9.51
C ASP A 14 5.52 -0.34 -9.32
N GLU A 15 6.62 -0.95 -8.84
CA GLU A 15 6.69 -2.39 -8.54
C GLU A 15 5.67 -2.82 -7.47
N LEU A 16 5.43 -1.98 -6.45
CA LEU A 16 4.43 -2.27 -5.43
C LEU A 16 3.01 -2.13 -5.99
N GLU A 17 2.73 -1.10 -6.80
CA GLU A 17 1.43 -0.84 -7.41
C GLU A 17 1.07 -1.91 -8.44
N GLU A 18 2.05 -2.51 -9.14
CA GLU A 18 1.84 -3.66 -10.02
C GLU A 18 1.23 -4.86 -9.29
N GLU A 19 1.61 -5.09 -8.03
CA GLU A 19 1.12 -6.22 -7.23
C GLU A 19 -0.10 -5.82 -6.37
N ILE A 20 0.03 -4.77 -5.56
CA ILE A 20 -0.94 -4.42 -4.51
C ILE A 20 -2.29 -3.95 -5.09
N LEU A 21 -2.29 -3.37 -6.30
CA LEU A 21 -3.54 -2.95 -6.95
C LEU A 21 -4.30 -4.11 -7.59
N GLN A 22 -3.67 -5.27 -7.76
CA GLN A 22 -4.36 -6.49 -8.21
C GLN A 22 -5.13 -7.16 -7.07
N TRP A 23 -4.85 -6.77 -5.82
CA TRP A 23 -5.50 -7.36 -4.67
C TRP A 23 -6.97 -6.91 -4.60
N PRO A 24 -7.90 -7.83 -4.32
CA PRO A 24 -9.32 -7.52 -4.34
C PRO A 24 -9.65 -6.46 -3.28
N GLY A 25 -10.36 -5.41 -3.68
CA GLY A 25 -10.82 -4.35 -2.77
C GLY A 25 -9.73 -3.39 -2.29
N VAL A 26 -8.51 -3.48 -2.82
CA VAL A 26 -7.44 -2.54 -2.53
C VAL A 26 -7.63 -1.25 -3.33
N SER A 27 -7.37 -0.13 -2.67
CA SER A 27 -7.44 1.22 -3.22
C SER A 27 -6.28 2.08 -2.72
N THR A 28 -5.86 3.04 -3.54
CA THR A 28 -4.85 4.03 -3.17
C THR A 28 -5.50 5.30 -2.66
N ARG A 29 -4.88 5.91 -1.64
CA ARG A 29 -5.30 7.20 -1.11
C ARG A 29 -4.09 7.97 -0.60
N GLU A 30 -3.92 9.19 -1.10
CA GLU A 30 -2.92 10.10 -0.56
C GLU A 30 -3.44 10.75 0.73
N MET A 31 -2.71 10.59 1.83
CA MET A 31 -3.04 11.19 3.13
C MET A 31 -1.78 11.71 3.79
N MET A 32 -1.84 12.95 4.32
CA MET A 32 -0.73 13.61 5.02
C MET A 32 0.60 13.66 4.22
N GLY A 33 0.54 13.62 2.88
CA GLY A 33 1.71 13.62 2.02
C GLY A 33 2.41 12.27 1.88
N CYS A 34 1.75 11.17 2.23
CA CYS A 34 2.18 9.80 1.92
C CYS A 34 1.12 9.09 1.07
N LEU A 35 1.57 8.14 0.25
CA LEU A 35 0.69 7.26 -0.51
C LEU A 35 0.30 6.06 0.35
N CYS A 36 -0.98 5.94 0.69
CA CYS A 36 -1.52 4.84 1.48
C CYS A 36 -2.31 3.88 0.60
N TYR A 37 -2.21 2.60 0.93
CA TYR A 37 -2.97 1.51 0.32
C TYR A 37 -3.94 0.97 1.36
N LEU A 38 -5.21 0.88 0.97
CA LEU A 38 -6.30 0.49 1.86
C LEU A 38 -7.12 -0.63 1.25
N HIS A 39 -7.44 -1.63 2.06
CA HIS A 39 -8.47 -2.62 1.78
C HIS A 39 -9.75 -2.22 2.53
N GLY A 40 -10.71 -1.63 1.81
CA GLY A 40 -11.91 -1.05 2.43
C GLY A 40 -11.61 0.09 3.40
N LYS A 41 -11.69 -0.17 4.72
CA LYS A 41 -11.41 0.81 5.79
C LYS A 41 -10.05 0.59 6.47
N SER A 42 -9.40 -0.53 6.18
CA SER A 42 -8.13 -0.91 6.79
C SER A 42 -6.96 -0.45 5.93
N MET A 43 -5.97 0.19 6.55
CA MET A 43 -4.70 0.48 5.89
C MET A 43 -3.86 -0.78 5.88
N ILE A 44 -3.40 -1.19 4.69
CA ILE A 44 -2.61 -2.41 4.51
C ILE A 44 -1.13 -2.09 4.33
N ALA A 45 -0.83 -0.97 3.67
CA ALA A 45 0.53 -0.49 3.49
C ALA A 45 0.54 1.03 3.23
N PHE A 46 1.68 1.67 3.40
CA PHE A 46 1.92 3.02 2.90
C PHE A 46 3.41 3.23 2.62
N LEU A 47 3.69 4.14 1.68
CA LEU A 47 5.06 4.48 1.32
C LEU A 47 5.60 5.61 2.18
N VAL A 48 6.87 5.44 2.57
CA VAL A 48 7.70 6.49 3.17
C VAL A 48 8.99 6.60 2.36
N THR A 49 9.71 7.71 2.47
CA THR A 49 11.02 7.85 1.83
C THR A 49 11.95 6.75 2.34
N ASP A 50 12.55 6.02 1.41
CA ASP A 50 13.46 4.90 1.66
C ASP A 50 12.82 3.69 2.39
N GLY A 51 11.49 3.52 2.32
CA GLY A 51 10.85 2.36 2.93
C GLY A 51 9.37 2.14 2.61
N ILE A 52 8.91 0.92 2.91
CA ILE A 52 7.51 0.50 2.81
C ILE A 52 7.07 0.12 4.22
N VAL A 53 6.00 0.72 4.71
CA VAL A 53 5.39 0.30 5.98
C VAL A 53 4.19 -0.58 5.66
N MET A 54 4.22 -1.80 6.16
CA MET A 54 3.10 -2.73 6.04
C MET A 54 2.41 -2.88 7.40
N SER A 55 1.09 -2.78 7.39
CA SER A 55 0.28 -3.02 8.57
C SER A 55 0.10 -4.53 8.76
N LYS A 56 0.01 -4.95 10.02
CA LYS A 56 -0.30 -6.34 10.33
C LYS A 56 -1.76 -6.61 9.96
N LEU A 57 -1.95 -7.44 8.95
CA LEU A 57 -3.26 -7.89 8.50
C LEU A 57 -3.84 -8.91 9.48
N SER A 58 -5.13 -8.79 9.77
CA SER A 58 -5.91 -9.79 10.48
C SER A 58 -6.05 -11.07 9.64
N GLU A 59 -6.37 -12.21 10.26
CA GLU A 59 -6.55 -13.47 9.52
C GLU A 59 -7.68 -13.39 8.47
N GLU A 60 -8.73 -12.61 8.74
CA GLU A 60 -9.83 -12.34 7.80
C GLU A 60 -9.31 -11.54 6.59
N GLU A 61 -8.57 -10.47 6.82
CA GLU A 61 -7.99 -9.62 5.78
C GLU A 61 -7.00 -10.40 4.92
N GLN A 62 -6.17 -11.25 5.53
CA GLN A 62 -5.26 -12.13 4.79
C GLN A 62 -6.03 -13.10 3.89
N LYS A 63 -7.12 -13.70 4.38
CA LYS A 63 -7.95 -14.62 3.58
C LYS A 63 -8.68 -13.92 2.43
N ASP A 64 -9.08 -12.67 2.60
CA ASP A 64 -9.69 -11.90 1.52
C ASP A 64 -8.68 -11.47 0.48
N LEU A 65 -7.50 -11.03 0.91
CA LEU A 65 -6.41 -10.60 0.02
C LEU A 65 -5.70 -11.79 -0.65
N SER A 66 -5.68 -12.98 -0.05
CA SER A 66 -5.08 -14.18 -0.65
C SER A 66 -5.90 -14.81 -1.78
N LYS A 67 -7.02 -14.19 -2.20
CA LYS A 67 -7.85 -14.68 -3.31
C LYS A 67 -7.31 -14.31 -4.69
N VAL A 68 -6.15 -13.64 -4.76
CA VAL A 68 -5.43 -13.42 -6.01
C VAL A 68 -4.97 -14.79 -6.53
N SER A 69 -5.65 -15.28 -7.57
CA SER A 69 -5.44 -16.58 -8.21
C SER A 69 -4.43 -16.49 -9.35
#